data_AF-A0A937MJN9-F1
#
_entry.id   AF-A0A937MJN9-F1
#
_cell.length_a   1.000
_cell.length_b   1.000
_cell.length_c   1.000
_cell.angle_alpha   90.00
_cell.angle_beta   90.00
_cell.angle_gamma   90.00
#
_symmetry.space_group_name_H-M   'P 1'
#
loop_
_entity.id
_entity.type
_entity.pdbx_description
1 polymer ?
#
loop_
_entity_poly.entity_id
_entity_poly.type
_entity_poly.pdbx_seq_one_letter_code
_entity_poly.pdbx_strand_id
1 'polypeptide(L)'
;GAGKAGIPQVVAPGALDFTNWWVGEVPERFQDRDFFQYNVEILLMHSNEEEFERLAKMMAERLNAATGPVAVMIPLKGFSGISERDLHKLDGTVVGKWFRPEVDAVFTETLKANLKRGDIHELDLHVNDPAFGDACLETFFEMMGN
;
A
#
# COMPACT_ATOMS: atom_id res chain seq x y z
N GLY A 1 16.22 -8.66 -9.26
CA GLY A 1 15.59 -8.00 -8.11
C GLY A 1 16.19 -8.54 -6.83
N ALA A 2 16.18 -7.76 -5.75
CA ALA A 2 16.81 -8.07 -4.46
C ALA A 2 16.49 -9.49 -3.97
N GLY A 3 15.22 -9.90 -4.05
CA GLY A 3 14.81 -11.25 -3.66
C GLY A 3 15.53 -12.38 -4.38
N LYS A 4 15.72 -12.32 -5.70
CA LYS A 4 16.47 -13.34 -6.45
C LYS A 4 17.97 -13.35 -6.13
N ALA A 5 18.49 -12.23 -5.63
CA ALA A 5 19.88 -12.07 -5.23
C ALA A 5 20.15 -12.55 -3.79
N GLY A 6 19.15 -13.09 -3.09
CA GLY A 6 19.31 -13.59 -1.72
C GLY A 6 19.39 -12.52 -0.64
N ILE A 7 19.14 -11.25 -1.00
CA ILE A 7 19.22 -10.13 -0.06
C ILE A 7 17.96 -10.13 0.82
N PRO A 8 18.08 -9.97 2.17
CA PRO A 8 16.94 -9.78 3.06
C PRO A 8 16.05 -8.60 2.62
N GLN A 9 14.73 -8.78 2.67
CA GLN A 9 13.78 -7.75 2.23
C GLN A 9 12.71 -7.49 3.30
N VAL A 10 12.69 -6.27 3.82
CA VAL A 10 11.54 -5.71 4.53
C VAL A 10 10.74 -4.88 3.54
N VAL A 11 9.45 -5.18 3.38
CA VAL A 11 8.58 -4.57 2.37
C VAL A 11 7.33 -3.98 3.03
N ALA A 12 6.92 -2.78 2.64
CA ALA A 12 5.69 -2.15 3.10
C ALA A 12 4.83 -1.68 1.91
N PRO A 13 3.49 -1.62 2.02
CA PRO A 13 2.58 -1.21 0.95
C PRO A 13 2.48 0.32 0.82
N GLY A 14 3.58 1.05 1.01
CA GLY A 14 3.57 2.51 1.00
C GLY A 14 3.04 3.09 -0.32
N ALA A 15 2.10 4.03 -0.22
CA ALA A 15 1.44 4.72 -1.33
C ALA A 15 0.72 3.80 -2.35
N LEU A 16 0.34 2.59 -1.93
CA LEU A 16 -0.38 1.62 -2.76
C LEU A 16 -1.89 1.95 -2.88
N ASP A 17 -2.37 2.85 -2.03
CA ASP A 17 -3.74 3.35 -1.91
C ASP A 17 -4.14 4.37 -2.99
N PHE A 18 -3.24 4.74 -3.91
CA PHE A 18 -3.60 5.56 -5.07
C PHE A 18 -2.79 5.32 -6.35
N THR A 19 -3.33 5.86 -7.44
CA THR A 19 -2.61 6.13 -8.68
C THR A 19 -2.59 7.64 -8.97
N ASN A 20 -1.56 8.09 -9.68
CA ASN A 20 -1.39 9.50 -10.05
C ASN A 20 -1.95 9.77 -11.45
N TRP A 21 -2.66 10.87 -11.60
CA TRP A 21 -3.21 11.36 -12.85
C TRP A 21 -2.95 12.86 -13.01
N TRP A 22 -2.83 13.32 -14.25
CA TRP A 22 -2.87 14.75 -14.55
C TRP A 22 -4.31 15.25 -14.51
N VAL A 23 -4.53 16.43 -13.94
CA VAL A 23 -5.85 17.07 -13.93
C VAL A 23 -6.33 17.26 -15.37
N GLY A 24 -7.53 16.74 -15.67
CA GLY A 24 -8.13 16.78 -17.00
C GLY A 24 -7.76 15.61 -17.91
N GLU A 25 -6.85 14.72 -17.49
CA GLU A 25 -6.42 13.55 -18.28
C GLU A 25 -6.87 12.20 -17.68
N VAL A 26 -7.82 12.22 -16.75
CA VAL A 26 -8.43 10.99 -16.22
C VAL A 26 -9.26 10.32 -17.32
N PRO A 27 -8.98 9.04 -17.68
CA PRO A 27 -9.76 8.31 -18.66
C PRO A 27 -11.24 8.21 -18.28
N GLU A 28 -12.12 8.22 -19.29
CA GLU A 28 -13.58 8.18 -19.11
C GLU A 28 -14.04 7.02 -18.21
N ARG A 29 -13.41 5.84 -18.35
CA ARG A 29 -13.69 4.65 -17.52
C ARG A 29 -13.45 4.85 -16.01
N PHE A 30 -12.78 5.92 -15.60
CA PHE A 30 -12.48 6.23 -14.20
C PHE A 30 -13.24 7.46 -13.69
N GLN A 31 -14.18 8.03 -14.44
CA GLN A 31 -14.92 9.23 -14.01
C GLN A 31 -15.70 9.05 -12.70
N ASP A 32 -16.20 7.83 -12.44
CA ASP A 32 -16.97 7.53 -11.23
C ASP A 32 -16.11 7.21 -9.99
N ARG A 33 -14.78 7.27 -10.12
CA ARG A 33 -13.85 6.97 -9.02
C ARG A 33 -13.82 8.08 -7.97
N ASP A 34 -13.15 7.78 -6.87
CA ASP A 34 -12.93 8.72 -5.76
C ASP A 34 -11.50 9.26 -5.84
N PHE A 35 -11.33 10.56 -5.58
CA PHE A 35 -10.10 11.28 -5.84
C PHE A 35 -9.68 12.22 -4.71
N PHE A 36 -8.43 12.68 -4.77
CA PHE A 36 -7.93 13.81 -3.99
C PHE A 36 -7.04 14.66 -4.90
N GLN A 37 -7.34 15.96 -5.02
CA GLN A 37 -6.50 16.87 -5.79
C GLN A 37 -5.30 17.28 -4.94
N TYR A 38 -4.13 16.72 -5.26
CA TYR A 38 -2.91 16.96 -4.50
C TYR A 38 -2.35 18.36 -4.74
N ASN A 39 -2.40 18.83 -5.99
CA ASN A 39 -2.05 20.19 -6.38
C ASN A 39 -2.77 20.59 -7.68
N VAL A 40 -2.37 21.71 -8.29
CA VAL A 40 -3.01 22.22 -9.52
C VAL A 40 -2.82 21.31 -10.75
N GLU A 41 -1.83 20.41 -10.73
CA GLU A 41 -1.49 19.51 -11.83
C GLU A 41 -1.84 18.04 -11.55
N ILE A 42 -1.80 17.62 -10.29
CA ILE A 42 -1.86 16.22 -9.87
C ILE A 42 -3.17 15.90 -9.15
N LEU A 43 -3.82 14.86 -9.64
CA LEU A 43 -4.99 14.22 -9.05
C LEU A 43 -4.64 12.79 -8.65
N LEU A 44 -4.94 12.43 -7.40
CA LEU A 44 -4.76 11.07 -6.89
C LEU A 44 -6.09 10.35 -7.00
N MET A 45 -6.12 9.17 -7.61
CA MET A 45 -7.29 8.29 -7.67
C MET A 45 -7.12 7.19 -6.64
N HIS A 46 -8.08 7.06 -5.72
CA HIS A 46 -8.05 6.07 -4.64
C HIS A 46 -8.18 4.64 -5.20
N SER A 47 -7.31 3.73 -4.76
CA SER A 47 -7.35 2.30 -5.13
C SER A 47 -8.62 1.62 -4.60
N ASN A 48 -9.28 0.79 -5.40
CA ASN A 48 -10.47 0.04 -4.94
C ASN A 48 -10.11 -1.39 -4.50
N GLU A 49 -11.10 -2.13 -4.00
CA GLU A 49 -10.94 -3.51 -3.53
C GLU A 49 -10.36 -4.45 -4.61
N GLU A 50 -10.85 -4.36 -5.84
CA GLU A 50 -10.37 -5.18 -6.96
C GLU A 50 -8.90 -4.88 -7.30
N GLU A 51 -8.51 -3.61 -7.27
CA GLU A 51 -7.13 -3.18 -7.48
C GLU A 51 -6.24 -3.64 -6.33
N PHE A 52 -6.68 -3.54 -5.08
CA PHE A 52 -5.94 -4.06 -3.93
C PHE A 52 -5.76 -5.57 -4.00
N GLU A 53 -6.79 -6.33 -4.40
CA GLU A 53 -6.69 -7.78 -4.59
C GLU A 53 -5.63 -8.12 -5.65
N ARG A 54 -5.65 -7.43 -6.80
CA ARG A 54 -4.67 -7.61 -7.87
C ARG A 54 -3.26 -7.23 -7.41
N LEU A 55 -3.09 -6.11 -6.72
CA LEU A 55 -1.80 -5.63 -6.23
C LEU A 55 -1.22 -6.58 -5.18
N ALA A 56 -2.04 -7.09 -4.27
CA ALA A 56 -1.64 -8.08 -3.27
C ALA A 56 -1.17 -9.39 -3.92
N LYS A 57 -1.90 -9.91 -4.91
CA LYS A 57 -1.49 -11.09 -5.69
C LYS A 57 -0.16 -10.86 -6.41
N MET A 58 -0.02 -9.72 -7.08
CA MET A 58 1.20 -9.32 -7.77
C MET A 58 2.40 -9.14 -6.81
N MET A 59 2.16 -8.68 -5.59
CA MET A 59 3.19 -8.60 -4.55
C MET A 59 3.59 -10.00 -4.08
N ALA A 60 2.61 -10.83 -3.70
CA ALA A 60 2.83 -12.21 -3.27
C ALA A 60 3.63 -13.02 -4.30
N GLU A 61 3.27 -12.95 -5.58
CA GLU A 61 3.99 -13.64 -6.67
C GLU A 61 5.47 -13.27 -6.70
N ARG A 62 5.79 -11.98 -6.54
CA ARG A 62 7.18 -11.50 -6.55
C ARG A 62 7.94 -11.91 -5.30
N LEU A 63 7.31 -11.81 -4.13
CA LEU A 63 7.92 -12.20 -2.86
C LEU A 63 8.14 -13.71 -2.76
N ASN A 64 7.22 -14.51 -3.31
CA ASN A 64 7.36 -15.97 -3.41
C ASN A 64 8.56 -16.41 -4.24
N ALA A 65 9.03 -15.58 -5.18
CA ALA A 65 10.21 -15.84 -6.00
C ALA A 65 11.52 -15.36 -5.36
N ALA A 66 11.50 -14.79 -4.15
CA ALA A 66 12.71 -14.47 -3.42
C ALA A 66 13.50 -15.75 -3.09
N THR A 67 14.80 -15.65 -2.85
CA THR A 67 15.65 -16.72 -2.31
C THR A 67 16.10 -16.38 -0.88
N GLY A 68 16.24 -15.10 -0.54
CA GLY A 68 16.54 -14.60 0.81
C GLY A 68 15.32 -14.39 1.71
N PRO A 69 15.51 -14.07 3.00
CA PRO A 69 14.43 -13.79 3.95
C PRO A 69 13.53 -12.64 3.48
N VAL A 70 12.24 -12.72 3.78
CA VAL A 70 11.23 -11.71 3.43
C VAL A 70 10.33 -11.46 4.64
N ALA A 71 10.10 -10.20 4.97
CA ALA A 71 9.08 -9.75 5.90
C ALA A 71 8.25 -8.63 5.26
N VAL A 72 6.94 -8.66 5.44
CA VAL A 72 6.02 -7.61 4.99
C VAL A 72 5.45 -6.89 6.20
N MET A 73 5.63 -5.57 6.24
CA MET A 73 5.14 -4.70 7.32
C MET A 73 3.88 -3.97 6.84
N ILE A 74 2.74 -4.24 7.47
CA ILE A 74 1.44 -3.68 7.12
C ILE A 74 1.05 -2.62 8.17
N PRO A 75 1.02 -1.32 7.81
CA PRO A 75 0.54 -0.26 8.69
C PRO A 75 -0.99 -0.21 8.66
N LEU A 76 -1.64 -0.62 9.75
CA LEU A 76 -3.11 -0.72 9.84
C LEU A 76 -3.81 0.65 9.93
N LYS A 77 -3.08 1.76 10.14
CA LYS A 77 -3.67 3.11 10.24
C LYS A 77 -3.50 3.95 8.98
N GLY A 78 -2.97 3.39 7.90
CA GLY A 78 -2.89 4.07 6.60
C GLY A 78 -1.57 3.83 5.87
N PHE A 79 -1.67 3.70 4.54
CA PHE A 79 -0.55 3.36 3.66
C PHE A 79 0.18 4.59 3.09
N SER A 80 -0.34 5.79 3.32
CA SER A 80 0.25 7.02 2.81
C SER A 80 -0.12 8.23 3.65
N GLY A 81 0.62 9.34 3.50
CA GLY A 81 0.24 10.62 4.11
C GLY A 81 -1.07 11.22 3.58
N ILE A 82 -1.71 10.59 2.59
CA ILE A 82 -3.02 11.00 2.07
C ILE A 82 -4.17 10.35 2.87
N SER A 83 -3.89 9.32 3.67
CA SER A 83 -4.89 8.59 4.50
C SER A 83 -5.76 9.52 5.36
N GLU A 84 -5.22 10.66 5.80
CA GLU A 84 -5.93 11.64 6.64
C GLU A 84 -6.84 12.60 5.86
N ARG A 85 -6.88 12.52 4.52
CA ARG A 85 -7.62 13.43 3.64
C ARG A 85 -9.06 12.99 3.39
N ASP A 86 -9.85 13.90 2.83
CA ASP A 86 -11.19 13.61 2.32
C ASP A 86 -11.11 13.12 0.87
N LEU A 87 -12.05 12.24 0.52
CA LEU A 87 -12.28 11.80 -0.85
C LEU A 87 -13.27 12.71 -1.54
N HIS A 88 -12.99 13.01 -2.80
CA HIS A 88 -13.79 13.87 -3.66
C HIS A 88 -14.21 13.15 -4.94
N LYS A 89 -15.36 13.54 -5.50
CA LYS A 89 -15.62 13.36 -6.93
C LYS A 89 -14.89 14.43 -7.75
N LEU A 90 -14.84 14.25 -9.06
CA LEU A 90 -14.21 15.21 -9.99
C LEU A 90 -14.85 16.60 -9.94
N ASP A 91 -16.12 16.72 -9.53
CA ASP A 91 -16.81 17.99 -9.33
C ASP A 91 -16.48 18.67 -7.98
N GLY A 92 -15.60 18.07 -7.17
CA GLY A 92 -15.21 18.56 -5.86
C GLY A 92 -16.11 18.10 -4.70
N THR A 93 -17.17 17.33 -4.97
CA THR A 93 -18.07 16.83 -3.92
C THR A 93 -17.35 15.88 -2.98
N VAL A 94 -17.40 16.14 -1.67
CA VAL A 94 -16.86 15.24 -0.63
C VAL A 94 -17.74 14.00 -0.48
N VAL A 95 -17.13 12.82 -0.59
CA VAL A 95 -17.82 11.51 -0.53
C VAL A 95 -17.35 10.60 0.60
N GLY A 96 -16.39 11.05 1.42
CA GLY A 96 -15.97 10.32 2.61
C GLY A 96 -14.52 10.61 2.99
N LYS A 97 -13.97 9.75 3.85
CA LYS A 97 -12.55 9.77 4.22
C LYS A 97 -11.74 8.89 3.29
N TRP A 98 -10.49 9.29 3.05
CA TRP A 98 -9.51 8.53 2.28
C TRP A 98 -9.20 7.21 2.95
N PHE A 99 -8.82 7.23 4.22
CA PHE A 99 -8.62 6.01 4.98
C PHE A 99 -9.92 5.20 5.10
N ARG A 100 -9.92 4.01 4.50
CA ARG A 100 -11.02 3.05 4.48
C ARG A 100 -10.48 1.69 4.91
N PRO A 101 -10.45 1.39 6.23
CA PRO A 101 -9.81 0.18 6.74
C PRO A 101 -10.40 -1.10 6.16
N GLU A 102 -11.69 -1.10 5.80
CA GLU A 102 -12.35 -2.22 5.13
C GLU A 102 -11.82 -2.47 3.71
N VAL A 103 -11.46 -1.41 2.97
CA VAL A 103 -10.89 -1.51 1.63
C VAL A 103 -9.40 -1.89 1.71
N ASP A 104 -8.65 -1.28 2.62
CA ASP A 104 -7.23 -1.60 2.86
C ASP A 104 -7.05 -3.04 3.35
N ALA A 105 -8.00 -3.56 4.15
CA ALA A 105 -7.99 -4.96 4.61
C ALA A 105 -8.04 -5.97 3.46
N VAL A 106 -8.64 -5.64 2.31
CA VAL A 106 -8.65 -6.51 1.13
C VAL A 106 -7.23 -6.81 0.67
N PHE A 107 -6.33 -5.82 0.71
CA PHE A 107 -4.93 -6.02 0.39
C PHE A 107 -4.27 -7.00 1.35
N THR A 108 -4.41 -6.76 2.66
CA THR A 108 -3.78 -7.56 3.72
C THR A 108 -4.26 -9.01 3.69
N GLU A 109 -5.57 -9.24 3.61
CA GLU A 109 -6.16 -10.59 3.60
C GLU A 109 -5.81 -11.33 2.31
N THR A 110 -5.82 -10.64 1.15
CA THR A 110 -5.39 -11.25 -0.10
C THR A 110 -3.90 -11.62 -0.07
N LEU A 111 -3.06 -10.75 0.50
CA LEU A 111 -1.64 -11.01 0.62
C LEU A 111 -1.37 -12.23 1.51
N LYS A 112 -1.99 -12.30 2.70
CA LYS A 112 -1.91 -13.47 3.60
C LYS A 112 -2.32 -14.77 2.91
N ALA A 113 -3.39 -14.74 2.11
CA ALA A 113 -3.87 -15.93 1.40
C ALA A 113 -2.93 -16.42 0.28
N ASN A 114 -2.08 -15.54 -0.27
CA ASN A 114 -1.24 -15.83 -1.45
C ASN A 114 0.27 -15.90 -1.14
N LEU A 115 0.71 -15.35 -0.01
CA LEU A 115 2.11 -15.41 0.40
C LEU A 115 2.44 -16.81 0.92
N LYS A 116 3.42 -17.46 0.29
CA LYS A 116 3.83 -18.84 0.60
C LYS A 116 5.11 -18.91 1.44
N ARG A 117 5.82 -17.78 1.55
CA ARG A 117 7.08 -17.64 2.29
C ARG A 117 7.22 -16.22 2.84
N GLY A 118 7.88 -16.11 3.98
CA GLY A 118 8.06 -14.84 4.68
C GLY A 118 6.89 -14.54 5.61
N ASP A 119 7.14 -13.58 6.50
CA ASP A 119 6.22 -13.21 7.56
C ASP A 119 5.46 -11.92 7.20
N ILE A 120 4.24 -11.80 7.71
CA ILE A 120 3.43 -10.58 7.60
C ILE A 120 3.23 -10.04 9.01
N HIS A 121 3.70 -8.82 9.24
CA HIS A 121 3.58 -8.11 10.51
C HIS A 121 2.55 -6.99 10.36
N GLU A 122 1.41 -7.16 11.00
CA GLU A 122 0.39 -6.12 11.09
C GLU A 122 0.69 -5.22 12.29
N LEU A 123 0.88 -3.94 12.02
CA LEU A 123 1.24 -2.95 13.02
C LEU A 123 0.10 -1.94 13.15
N ASP A 124 -0.39 -1.71 14.37
CA ASP A 124 -1.40 -0.68 14.68
C ASP A 124 -0.80 0.74 14.61
N LEU A 125 -0.20 1.08 13.47
CA LEU A 125 0.58 2.27 13.18
C LEU A 125 0.25 2.78 11.79
N HIS A 126 0.49 4.07 11.57
CA HIS A 126 0.47 4.69 10.25
C HIS A 126 1.86 4.54 9.60
N VAL A 127 1.93 4.44 8.27
CA VAL A 127 3.20 4.23 7.55
C VAL A 127 4.28 5.29 7.86
N ASN A 128 3.85 6.52 8.17
CA ASN A 128 4.73 7.65 8.49
C ASN A 128 5.01 7.79 9.99
N ASP A 129 4.50 6.91 10.84
CA ASP A 129 4.84 6.93 12.27
C ASP A 129 6.32 6.55 12.44
N PRO A 130 7.11 7.27 13.24
CA PRO A 130 8.50 6.90 13.52
C PRO A 130 8.64 5.45 14.01
N ALA A 131 7.70 4.99 14.84
CA ALA A 131 7.65 3.62 15.34
C ALA A 131 7.47 2.57 14.22
N PHE A 132 6.82 2.92 13.10
CA PHE A 132 6.72 2.02 11.96
C PHE A 132 8.09 1.87 11.27
N GLY A 133 8.84 2.96 11.16
CA GLY A 133 10.22 2.96 10.67
C GLY A 133 11.16 2.15 11.57
N ASP A 134 11.05 2.33 12.89
CA ASP A 134 11.82 1.58 13.88
C ASP A 134 11.53 0.07 13.77
N ALA A 135 10.25 -0.32 13.71
CA ALA A 135 9.86 -1.73 13.53
C ALA A 135 10.38 -2.34 12.22
N CYS A 136 10.40 -1.57 11.12
CA CYS A 136 10.99 -2.02 9.86
C CYS A 136 12.51 -2.27 10.00
N LEU A 137 13.21 -1.40 10.72
CA LEU A 137 14.65 -1.50 10.93
C LEU A 137 15.01 -2.67 11.86
N GLU A 138 14.27 -2.84 12.95
CA GLU A 138 14.41 -3.97 13.87
C GLU A 138 14.22 -5.30 13.13
N THR A 139 13.12 -5.44 12.38
CA THR A 139 12.86 -6.62 11.56
C THR A 139 14.00 -6.88 10.57
N PHE A 140 14.55 -5.84 9.95
CA PHE A 140 15.66 -6.00 9.02
C PHE A 140 16.93 -6.53 9.71
N PHE A 141 17.28 -6.02 10.90
CA PHE A 141 18.44 -6.50 11.64
C PHE A 141 18.30 -7.95 12.10
N GLU A 142 17.11 -8.33 12.60
CA GLU A 142 16.79 -9.71 12.95
C GLU A 142 17.00 -10.66 11.76
N MET A 143 16.55 -10.26 10.56
CA MET A 143 16.73 -11.03 9.33
C MET A 143 18.20 -11.13 8.88
N MET A 144 19.05 -10.17 9.28
CA MET A 144 20.49 -10.19 9.01
C MET A 144 21.28 -11.00 10.07
N GLY A 145 20.63 -11.43 11.15
CA GLY A 145 21.28 -12.15 12.26
C GLY A 145 22.14 -11.25 13.16
N ASN A 146 21.82 -9.95 13.23
CA ASN A 146 22.47 -8.96 14.09
C ASN A 146 21.56 -8.54 15.24
#